data_AF-A0AAP0Q2U5-F1
#
_entry.id   AF-A0AAP0Q2U5-F1
#
_cell.length_a   1.000
_cell.length_b   1.000
_cell.length_c   1.000
_cell.angle_alpha   90.00
_cell.angle_beta   90.00
_cell.angle_gamma   90.00
#
_symmetry.space_group_name_H-M   'P 1'
#
loop_
_entity.id
_entity.type
_entity.pdbx_description
1 polymer ?
#
loop_
_entity_poly.entity_id
_entity_poly.type
_entity_poly.pdbx_seq_one_letter_code
_entity_poly.pdbx_strand_id
1 'polypeptide(L)'
;MRWISGKQLKKADILPLPTNPTMAQIKIHKESKAKKSKANAYLFASVVPTIFSRVMSLKTAKVVWDYLKEEYEGDERVRGM
;
A
#
# COMPACT_ATOMS: atom_id res chain seq x y z
N MET A 1 10.71 -18.42 -32.74
CA MET A 1 10.22 -17.14 -32.19
C MET A 1 9.66 -17.39 -30.81
N ARG A 2 10.18 -16.65 -29.82
CA ARG A 2 10.00 -16.83 -28.38
C ARG A 2 8.66 -16.19 -27.96
N TRP A 3 7.67 -16.99 -27.56
CA TRP A 3 6.40 -16.48 -27.01
C TRP A 3 6.26 -16.84 -25.52
N ILE A 4 6.58 -15.83 -24.72
CA ILE A 4 5.89 -15.40 -23.48
C ILE A 4 5.47 -16.51 -22.49
N SER A 5 6.43 -16.94 -21.65
CA SER A 5 6.09 -17.57 -20.38
C SER A 5 5.36 -16.56 -19.51
N GLY A 6 4.12 -16.91 -19.17
CA GLY A 6 3.21 -16.12 -18.34
C GLY A 6 3.93 -15.62 -17.10
N LYS A 7 4.04 -14.29 -17.01
CA LYS A 7 4.53 -13.59 -15.83
C LYS A 7 3.49 -13.80 -14.74
N GLN A 8 3.56 -14.93 -14.02
CA GLN A 8 2.91 -15.05 -12.73
C GLN A 8 3.54 -13.97 -11.86
N LEU A 9 2.78 -12.89 -11.64
CA LEU A 9 3.00 -11.97 -10.54
C LEU A 9 2.78 -12.79 -9.26
N LYS A 10 3.83 -13.52 -8.87
CA LYS A 10 3.89 -14.11 -7.54
C LYS A 10 3.70 -12.94 -6.59
N LYS A 11 2.57 -12.93 -5.86
CA LYS A 11 2.48 -12.23 -4.59
C LYS A 11 3.81 -12.50 -3.89
N ALA A 12 4.61 -11.46 -3.70
CA ALA A 12 5.85 -11.57 -2.98
C ALA A 12 5.48 -11.78 -1.52
N ASP A 13 4.95 -12.95 -1.20
CA ASP A 13 5.03 -13.52 0.13
C ASP A 13 6.51 -13.56 0.39
N ILE A 14 6.91 -12.68 1.31
CA ILE A 14 8.28 -12.51 1.71
C ILE A 14 8.64 -13.85 2.37
N LEU A 15 9.21 -14.76 1.58
CA LEU A 15 9.53 -16.11 2.05
C LEU A 15 10.38 -15.96 3.32
N PRO A 16 10.02 -16.64 4.43
CA PRO A 16 10.81 -16.59 5.64
C PRO A 16 12.25 -17.00 5.31
N LEU A 17 13.21 -16.22 5.81
CA LEU A 17 14.63 -16.51 5.57
C LEU A 17 14.96 -17.89 6.17
N PRO A 18 15.71 -18.75 5.46
CA PRO A 18 16.17 -20.02 6.01
C PRO A 18 17.13 -19.78 7.19
N THR A 19 17.33 -20.78 8.06
CA THR A 19 18.13 -20.69 9.30
C THR A 19 19.59 -20.25 9.08
N ASN A 20 20.14 -20.43 7.86
CA ASN A 20 21.44 -19.90 7.47
C ASN A 20 21.33 -19.16 6.11
N PRO A 21 20.90 -17.89 6.10
CA PRO A 21 20.63 -17.17 4.87
C PRO A 21 21.92 -16.58 4.28
N THR A 22 22.08 -16.69 2.96
CA THR A 22 23.20 -16.04 2.28
C THR A 22 23.00 -14.51 2.23
N MET A 23 24.09 -13.73 2.19
CA MET A 23 24.02 -12.27 2.12
C MET A 23 23.15 -11.72 0.99
N ALA A 24 23.15 -12.40 -0.17
CA ALA A 24 22.29 -12.07 -1.29
C ALA A 24 20.79 -12.21 -0.95
N GLN A 25 20.41 -13.25 -0.20
CA GLN A 25 19.01 -13.50 0.20
C GLN A 25 18.53 -12.47 1.22
N ILE A 26 19.37 -12.11 2.20
CA ILE A 26 19.07 -11.05 3.17
C ILE A 26 18.86 -9.70 2.46
N LYS A 27 19.70 -9.37 1.47
CA LYS A 27 19.57 -8.12 0.70
C LYS A 27 18.25 -8.08 -0.08
N ILE A 28 17.92 -9.15 -0.79
CA ILE A 28 16.67 -9.26 -1.58
C ILE A 28 15.44 -9.15 -0.67
N HIS A 29 15.46 -9.79 0.50
CA HIS A 29 14.37 -9.73 1.49
C HIS A 29 14.15 -8.32 2.04
N LYS A 30 15.24 -7.63 2.43
CA LYS A 30 15.19 -6.24 2.91
C LYS A 30 14.68 -5.30 1.82
N GLU A 31 15.15 -5.47 0.59
CA GLU A 31 14.70 -4.67 -0.55
C GLU A 31 13.22 -4.93 -0.89
N SER A 32 12.75 -6.17 -0.82
CA SER A 32 11.35 -6.53 -1.09
C SER A 32 10.40 -5.93 -0.03
N LYS A 33 10.78 -5.99 1.26
CA LYS A 33 10.08 -5.28 2.35
C LYS A 33 10.05 -3.77 2.13
N ALA A 34 11.17 -3.17 1.73
CA ALA A 34 11.27 -1.73 1.48
C ALA A 34 10.54 -1.29 0.19
N LYS A 35 10.42 -2.14 -0.82
CA LYS A 35 9.70 -1.82 -2.08
C LYS A 35 8.19 -1.75 -1.88
N LYS A 36 7.62 -2.61 -1.02
CA LYS A 36 6.19 -2.53 -0.64
C LYS A 36 5.85 -1.24 0.10
N SER A 37 6.76 -0.71 0.94
CA SER A 37 6.50 0.54 1.66
C SER A 37 6.61 1.78 0.77
N LYS A 38 7.50 1.78 -0.24
CA LYS A 38 7.64 2.91 -1.17
C LYS A 38 6.41 3.13 -2.04
N ALA A 39 5.85 2.08 -2.63
CA ALA A 39 4.65 2.21 -3.47
C ALA A 39 3.45 2.73 -2.68
N ASN A 40 3.23 2.21 -1.46
CA ASN A 40 2.19 2.75 -0.57
C ASN A 40 2.49 4.19 -0.17
N ALA A 41 3.73 4.53 0.19
CA ALA A 41 4.09 5.91 0.52
C ALA A 41 3.82 6.89 -0.63
N TYR A 42 4.09 6.51 -1.88
CA TYR A 42 3.76 7.33 -3.04
C TYR A 42 2.24 7.45 -3.24
N LEU A 43 1.48 6.35 -3.14
CA LEU A 43 0.02 6.40 -3.23
C LEU A 43 -0.58 7.29 -2.13
N PHE A 44 -0.11 7.17 -0.89
CA PHE A 44 -0.54 8.06 0.20
C PHE A 44 -0.12 9.51 -0.05
N ALA A 45 1.12 9.77 -0.47
CA ALA A 45 1.59 11.12 -0.76
C ALA A 45 0.80 11.78 -1.90
N SER A 46 0.27 11.02 -2.86
CA SER A 46 -0.56 11.54 -3.95
C SER A 46 -2.04 11.65 -3.60
N VAL A 47 -2.57 10.74 -2.77
CA VAL A 47 -4.02 10.66 -2.46
C VAL A 47 -4.39 11.44 -1.18
N VAL A 48 -3.50 11.55 -0.20
CA VAL A 48 -3.75 12.33 1.03
C VAL A 48 -3.96 13.81 0.75
N PRO A 49 -3.18 14.48 -0.13
CA PRO A 49 -3.42 15.89 -0.44
C PRO A 49 -4.81 16.16 -1.03
N THR A 50 -5.32 15.27 -1.89
CA THR A 50 -6.62 15.48 -2.53
C THR A 50 -7.78 15.31 -1.55
N ILE A 51 -7.70 14.32 -0.65
CA ILE A 51 -8.66 14.15 0.45
C ILE A 51 -8.55 15.33 1.42
N PHE A 52 -7.33 15.73 1.76
CA PHE A 52 -7.08 16.84 2.67
C PHE A 52 -7.66 18.16 2.14
N SER A 53 -7.47 18.49 0.86
CA SER A 53 -8.09 19.68 0.26
C SER A 53 -9.62 19.66 0.30
N ARG A 54 -10.24 18.48 0.16
CA ARG A 54 -11.70 18.33 0.30
C ARG A 54 -12.14 18.51 1.74
N VAL A 55 -11.42 17.94 2.71
CA VAL A 55 -11.71 18.12 4.14
C VAL A 55 -11.54 19.59 4.55
N MET A 56 -10.51 20.27 4.06
CA MET A 56 -10.24 21.69 4.35
C MET A 56 -11.29 22.65 3.81
N SER A 57 -12.09 22.25 2.80
CA SER A 57 -13.19 23.07 2.30
C SER A 57 -14.48 22.94 3.13
N LEU A 58 -14.54 21.95 4.03
CA LEU A 58 -15.67 21.72 4.93
C LEU A 58 -15.52 22.58 6.19
N LYS A 59 -16.63 23.24 6.56
CA LYS A 59 -16.61 24.31 7.58
C LYS A 59 -16.74 23.82 9.03
N THR A 60 -17.16 22.57 9.24
CA THR A 60 -17.44 22.05 10.59
C THR A 60 -16.97 20.61 10.74
N ALA A 61 -16.58 20.25 11.96
CA ALA A 61 -16.14 18.90 12.29
C ALA A 61 -17.22 17.84 12.01
N LYS A 62 -18.50 18.17 12.20
CA LYS A 62 -19.61 17.25 11.91
C LYS A 62 -19.67 16.90 10.43
N VAL A 63 -19.56 17.90 9.55
CA VAL A 63 -19.62 17.68 8.09
C VAL A 63 -18.39 16.91 7.60
N VAL A 64 -17.21 17.16 8.19
CA VAL A 64 -16.00 16.36 7.91
C VAL A 64 -16.21 14.91 8.33
N TRP A 65 -16.76 14.66 9.52
CA TRP A 65 -17.02 13.32 10.02
C TRP A 65 -18.04 12.58 9.15
N ASP A 66 -19.15 13.22 8.79
CA ASP A 66 -20.19 12.63 7.94
C ASP A 66 -19.64 12.29 6.55
N TYR A 67 -18.81 13.18 5.96
CA TYR A 67 -18.12 12.93 4.68
C TYR A 67 -17.16 11.73 4.73
N LEU A 68 -16.30 11.66 5.76
CA LEU A 68 -15.35 10.55 5.90
C LEU A 68 -16.08 9.24 6.16
N LYS A 69 -17.20 9.29 6.87
CA LYS A 69 -18.04 8.11 7.08
C LYS A 69 -18.63 7.66 5.75
N GLU A 70 -19.28 8.52 4.99
CA GLU A 70 -19.88 8.15 3.70
C GLU A 70 -18.86 7.63 2.68
N GLU A 71 -17.68 8.25 2.58
CA GLU A 71 -16.65 7.89 1.59
C GLU A 71 -15.94 6.56 1.92
N TYR A 72 -15.82 6.19 3.20
CA TYR A 72 -14.99 5.05 3.64
C TYR A 72 -15.75 3.98 4.44
N GLU A 73 -17.03 4.17 4.73
CA GLU A 73 -17.85 3.17 5.41
C GLU A 73 -18.02 1.92 4.52
N GLY A 74 -17.52 0.79 5.01
CA GLY A 74 -17.55 -0.48 4.28
C GLY A 74 -16.37 -0.72 3.34
N ASP A 75 -15.40 0.20 3.23
CA ASP A 75 -14.18 -0.05 2.47
C ASP A 75 -13.32 -1.13 3.16
N GLU A 76 -13.26 -2.32 2.55
CA GLU A 76 -12.49 -3.46 3.05
C GLU A 76 -10.99 -3.15 3.19
N ARG A 77 -10.48 -2.16 2.45
CA ARG A 77 -9.07 -1.71 2.51
C ARG A 77 -8.78 -0.91 3.77
N VAL A 78 -9.78 -0.24 4.33
CA VAL A 78 -9.69 0.52 5.60
C VAL A 78 -9.95 -0.40 6.80
N ARG A 79 -10.81 -1.41 6.64
CA ARG A 79 -11.17 -2.37 7.70
C ARG A 79 -10.00 -3.26 8.18
N GLY A 80 -8.95 -3.41 7.37
CA GLY A 80 -7.78 -4.24 7.66
C GLY A 80 -6.52 -3.48 8.09
N MET A 81 -6.61 -2.15 8.29
CA MET A 81 -5.57 -1.37 8.98
C MET A 81 -5.79 -1.42 10.49
#